data_AF-A0A2I4BU66-F1
#
_entry.id   AF-A0A2I4BU66-F1
#
_cell.length_a   1.000
_cell.length_b   1.000
_cell.length_c   1.000
_cell.angle_alpha   90.00
_cell.angle_beta   90.00
_cell.angle_gamma   90.00
#
_symmetry.space_group_name_H-M   'P 1'
#
loop_
_entity.id
_entity.type
_entity.pdbx_description
1 polymer ?
#
loop_
_entity_poly.entity_id
_entity_poly.type
_entity_poly.pdbx_seq_one_letter_code
_entity_poly.pdbx_strand_id
1 'polypeptide(L)'
;MADGDSQETFESWLNKATDPDNQEDRWDCIQGFYQLVNQETDGPQVALRLLAHKIQSPQEKEALQALTVLEACMNNCGKRFHSEAAKFRFLNELIKILTPKYFGAWTSQSVKDRVTEVLYGWTLWLKEEPKIQEAYRMLKKQNVIKKDPKLPDTLIMAPPSQRTTDSVFDQDDKAKLLARLLNSSRPEDLETANRLIKNTIKEEQEKVEK
;
A
#
# COMPACT_ATOMS: atom_id res chain seq x y z
N MET A 1 28.38 -7.43 35.50
CA MET A 1 27.09 -8.12 35.71
C MET A 1 26.75 -8.76 34.38
N ALA A 2 26.63 -10.08 34.35
CA ALA A 2 26.48 -10.86 33.13
C ALA A 2 25.08 -10.70 32.51
N ASP A 3 25.10 -10.66 31.18
CA ASP A 3 24.09 -11.10 30.22
C ASP A 3 22.72 -10.43 30.14
N GLY A 4 22.42 -10.03 28.91
CA GLY A 4 21.11 -9.65 28.46
C GLY A 4 21.13 -9.20 27.01
N ASP A 5 21.90 -9.85 26.12
CA ASP A 5 21.55 -9.83 24.68
C ASP A 5 20.26 -10.64 24.54
N SER A 6 19.18 -10.08 25.08
CA SER A 6 17.84 -10.62 24.95
C SER A 6 17.53 -10.47 23.47
N GLN A 7 17.64 -11.56 22.73
CA GLN A 7 17.27 -11.58 21.32
C GLN A 7 15.93 -10.85 21.17
N GLU A 8 15.95 -9.70 20.51
CA GLU A 8 14.79 -8.83 20.44
C GLU A 8 13.66 -9.58 19.72
N THR A 9 12.58 -9.88 20.44
CA THR A 9 11.44 -10.66 19.91
C THR A 9 10.48 -9.77 19.14
N PHE A 10 9.56 -10.39 18.39
CA PHE A 10 8.47 -9.66 17.74
C PHE A 10 7.67 -8.81 18.74
N GLU A 11 7.36 -9.35 19.93
CA GLU A 11 6.64 -8.63 20.97
C GLU A 11 7.45 -7.43 21.50
N SER A 12 8.76 -7.60 21.71
CA SER A 12 9.63 -6.52 22.19
C SER A 12 9.64 -5.35 21.21
N TRP A 13 9.93 -5.63 19.93
CA TRP A 13 9.95 -4.60 18.89
C TRP A 13 8.59 -3.91 18.73
N LEU A 14 7.52 -4.70 18.66
CA LEU A 14 6.18 -4.16 18.45
C LEU A 14 5.71 -3.34 19.64
N ASN A 15 5.97 -3.77 20.87
CA ASN A 15 5.60 -3.00 22.06
C ASN A 15 6.32 -1.65 22.10
N LYS A 16 7.62 -1.61 21.80
CA LYS A 16 8.38 -0.35 21.71
C LYS A 16 7.87 0.55 20.57
N ALA A 17 7.50 -0.03 19.43
CA ALA A 17 7.00 0.73 18.28
C ALA A 17 5.58 1.30 18.48
N THR A 18 4.76 0.63 19.30
CA THR A 18 3.35 0.96 19.53
C THR A 18 3.05 1.49 20.92
N ASP A 19 4.08 1.95 21.63
CA ASP A 19 3.93 2.53 22.96
C ASP A 19 3.11 3.84 22.90
N PRO A 20 1.96 3.94 23.61
CA PRO A 20 1.15 5.15 23.67
C PRO A 20 1.92 6.42 24.10
N ASP A 21 3.05 6.29 24.80
CA ASP A 21 3.85 7.43 25.27
C ASP A 21 4.81 7.98 24.20
N ASN A 22 5.02 7.26 23.09
CA ASN A 22 5.89 7.67 21.98
C ASN A 22 5.45 9.03 21.39
N GLN A 23 6.33 10.03 21.33
CA GLN A 23 5.97 11.34 20.76
C GLN A 23 5.91 11.33 19.22
N GLU A 24 6.61 10.39 18.61
CA GLU A 24 6.72 10.21 17.16
C GLU A 24 6.88 8.71 16.82
N ASP A 25 6.83 8.38 15.53
CA ASP A 25 7.03 7.00 15.07
C ASP A 25 8.46 6.53 15.34
N ARG A 26 8.58 5.42 16.06
CA ARG A 26 9.85 4.78 16.41
C ARG A 26 10.37 3.93 15.25
N TRP A 27 10.86 4.59 14.21
CA TRP A 27 11.35 3.96 12.97
C TRP A 27 12.47 2.95 13.20
N ASP A 28 13.29 3.14 14.23
CA ASP A 28 14.27 2.15 14.68
C ASP A 28 13.60 0.82 15.07
N CYS A 29 12.52 0.89 15.85
CA CYS A 29 11.76 -0.29 16.27
C CYS A 29 10.93 -0.89 15.14
N ILE A 30 10.31 -0.04 14.31
CA ILE A 30 9.55 -0.48 13.13
C ILE A 30 10.46 -1.24 12.16
N GLN A 31 11.67 -0.74 11.94
CA GLN A 31 12.69 -1.40 11.12
C GLN A 31 13.12 -2.74 11.70
N GLY A 32 13.44 -2.79 13.00
CA GLY A 32 13.75 -4.04 13.67
C GLY A 32 12.64 -5.09 13.51
N PHE A 33 11.38 -4.67 13.66
CA PHE A 33 10.23 -5.55 13.50
C PHE A 33 10.13 -6.16 12.10
N TYR A 34 10.09 -5.35 11.03
CA TYR A 34 9.93 -5.91 9.68
C TYR A 34 11.18 -6.67 9.19
N GLN A 35 12.38 -6.34 9.68
CA GLN A 35 13.58 -7.12 9.42
C GLN A 35 13.47 -8.52 10.02
N LEU A 36 12.97 -8.63 11.26
CA LEU A 36 12.72 -9.91 11.90
C LEU A 36 11.64 -10.71 11.16
N VAL A 37 10.59 -10.05 10.64
CA VAL A 37 9.56 -10.69 9.79
C VAL A 37 10.18 -11.38 8.57
N ASN A 38 11.17 -10.74 7.96
CA ASN A 38 11.85 -11.24 6.77
C ASN A 38 12.82 -12.39 7.08
N GLN A 39 13.44 -12.37 8.26
CA GLN A 39 14.38 -13.40 8.69
C GLN A 39 13.67 -14.71 9.05
N GLU A 40 12.51 -14.63 9.72
CA GLU A 40 11.81 -15.80 10.23
C GLU A 40 10.94 -16.50 9.16
N THR A 41 10.85 -17.84 9.26
CA THR A 41 10.06 -18.63 8.30
C THR A 41 8.55 -18.43 8.50
N ASP A 42 8.11 -18.36 9.76
CA ASP A 42 6.74 -18.08 10.18
C ASP A 42 6.52 -16.60 10.57
N GLY A 43 7.52 -15.74 10.29
CA GLY A 43 7.52 -14.32 10.62
C GLY A 43 6.23 -13.59 10.21
N PRO A 44 5.75 -13.71 8.95
CA PRO A 44 4.51 -13.07 8.53
C PRO A 44 3.28 -13.46 9.36
N GLN A 45 3.13 -14.74 9.70
CA GLN A 45 1.97 -15.23 10.46
C GLN A 45 1.99 -14.73 11.90
N VAL A 46 3.17 -14.75 12.54
CA VAL A 46 3.36 -14.26 13.91
C VAL A 46 3.14 -12.76 13.96
N ALA A 47 3.74 -12.01 13.04
CA ALA A 47 3.64 -10.56 12.98
C ALA A 47 2.20 -10.07 12.78
N LEU A 48 1.48 -10.65 11.81
CA LEU A 48 0.08 -10.27 11.55
C LEU A 48 -0.83 -10.58 12.73
N ARG A 49 -0.58 -11.67 13.47
CA ARG A 49 -1.34 -11.98 14.69
C ARG A 49 -1.12 -10.91 15.76
N LEU A 50 0.12 -10.49 15.98
CA LEU A 50 0.45 -9.47 16.98
C LEU A 50 -0.06 -8.08 16.55
N LEU A 51 0.08 -7.74 15.27
CA LEU A 51 -0.45 -6.51 14.68
C LEU A 51 -1.97 -6.44 14.83
N ALA A 52 -2.69 -7.52 14.51
CA ALA A 52 -4.14 -7.55 14.66
C ALA A 52 -4.58 -7.20 16.09
N HIS A 53 -3.88 -7.74 17.09
CA HIS A 53 -4.15 -7.42 18.49
C HIS A 53 -3.89 -5.94 18.82
N LYS A 54 -2.77 -5.37 18.36
CA LYS A 54 -2.43 -3.96 18.61
C LYS A 54 -3.35 -2.97 17.88
N ILE A 55 -3.74 -3.27 16.65
CA ILE A 55 -4.66 -2.43 15.86
C ILE A 55 -6.06 -2.43 16.50
N GLN A 56 -6.45 -3.51 17.19
CA GLN A 56 -7.71 -3.58 17.95
C GLN A 56 -7.65 -2.89 19.32
N SER A 57 -6.53 -2.24 19.66
CA SER A 57 -6.39 -1.56 20.94
C SER A 57 -7.47 -0.49 21.14
N PRO A 58 -8.05 -0.37 22.35
CA PRO A 58 -8.90 0.75 22.70
C PRO A 58 -8.14 2.09 22.76
N GLN A 59 -6.81 2.04 22.84
CA GLN A 59 -5.96 3.23 22.80
C GLN A 59 -5.72 3.63 21.35
N GLU A 60 -6.32 4.74 20.94
CA GLU A 60 -6.24 5.26 19.57
C GLU A 60 -4.80 5.37 19.06
N LYS A 61 -3.88 5.89 19.89
CA LYS A 61 -2.49 6.08 19.51
C LYS A 61 -1.74 4.77 19.24
N GLU A 62 -1.93 3.77 20.11
CA GLU A 62 -1.36 2.42 19.93
C GLU A 62 -1.89 1.78 18.64
N ALA A 63 -3.20 1.90 18.39
CA ALA A 63 -3.82 1.35 17.17
C ALA A 63 -3.30 2.02 15.90
N LEU A 64 -3.16 3.35 15.90
CA LEU A 64 -2.62 4.11 14.76
C LEU A 64 -1.15 3.76 14.50
N GLN A 65 -0.32 3.67 15.54
CA GLN A 65 1.08 3.25 15.39
C GLN A 65 1.20 1.81 14.89
N ALA A 66 0.31 0.91 15.32
CA ALA A 66 0.27 -0.46 14.80
C ALA A 66 -0.09 -0.50 13.31
N LEU A 67 -0.95 0.41 12.83
CA LEU A 67 -1.24 0.56 11.40
C LEU A 67 -0.02 1.08 10.63
N THR A 68 0.78 2.00 11.21
CA THR A 68 2.07 2.42 10.64
C THR A 68 3.04 1.25 10.51
N VAL A 69 3.15 0.39 11.54
CA VAL A 69 4.00 -0.81 11.48
C VAL A 69 3.50 -1.78 10.40
N LEU A 70 2.18 -1.98 10.28
CA LEU A 70 1.58 -2.82 9.23
C LEU A 70 1.94 -2.30 7.84
N GLU A 71 1.81 -0.99 7.60
CA GLU A 71 2.19 -0.37 6.33
C GLU A 71 3.68 -0.55 6.01
N ALA A 72 4.56 -0.35 7.00
CA ALA A 72 5.99 -0.61 6.83
C ALA A 72 6.27 -2.06 6.45
N CYS A 73 5.58 -3.04 7.06
CA CYS A 73 5.70 -4.44 6.70
C CYS A 73 5.19 -4.73 5.28
N MET A 74 4.07 -4.13 4.87
CA MET A 74 3.56 -4.27 3.50
C MET A 74 4.56 -3.75 2.47
N ASN A 75 5.31 -2.70 2.79
CA ASN A 75 6.32 -2.15 1.87
C ASN A 75 7.62 -2.95 1.83
N ASN A 76 8.05 -3.53 2.96
CA ASN A 76 9.40 -4.09 3.10
C ASN A 76 9.47 -5.63 3.16
N CYS A 77 8.34 -6.33 3.33
CA CYS A 77 8.33 -7.79 3.51
C CYS A 77 7.91 -8.60 2.27
N GLY A 78 7.50 -7.92 1.20
CA GLY A 78 7.18 -8.51 -0.09
C GLY A 78 6.06 -9.55 -0.07
N LYS A 79 6.04 -10.41 -1.10
CA LYS A 79 4.90 -11.29 -1.43
C LYS A 79 4.51 -12.26 -0.31
N ARG A 80 5.49 -12.78 0.45
CA ARG A 80 5.21 -13.70 1.58
C ARG A 80 4.30 -13.04 2.61
N PHE A 81 4.56 -11.78 2.93
CA PHE A 81 3.74 -11.03 3.87
C PHE A 81 2.38 -10.65 3.26
N HIS A 82 2.35 -10.20 2.01
CA HIS A 82 1.11 -9.85 1.31
C HIS A 82 0.12 -11.00 1.26
N SER A 83 0.58 -12.20 0.89
CA SER A 83 -0.27 -13.38 0.79
C SER A 83 -0.82 -13.84 2.14
N GLU A 84 -0.14 -13.58 3.26
CA GLU A 84 -0.69 -13.82 4.60
C GLU A 84 -1.69 -12.73 5.01
N ALA A 85 -1.38 -11.46 4.74
CA ALA A 85 -2.26 -10.32 5.02
C ALA A 85 -3.58 -10.38 4.22
N ALA A 86 -3.53 -10.93 3.01
CA ALA A 86 -4.69 -11.11 2.13
C ALA A 86 -5.64 -12.26 2.55
N LYS A 87 -5.27 -13.08 3.55
CA LYS A 87 -6.16 -14.14 4.04
C LYS A 87 -7.28 -13.57 4.90
N PHE A 88 -8.47 -14.16 4.80
CA PHE A 88 -9.61 -13.82 5.65
C PHE A 88 -9.29 -13.92 7.15
N ARG A 89 -8.33 -14.76 7.55
CA ARG A 89 -7.86 -14.82 8.94
C ARG A 89 -7.43 -13.44 9.45
N PHE A 90 -6.68 -12.67 8.67
CA PHE A 90 -6.25 -11.32 9.04
C PHE A 90 -7.28 -10.26 8.64
N LEU A 91 -7.86 -10.35 7.45
CA LEU A 91 -8.87 -9.38 6.99
C LEU A 91 -10.08 -9.32 7.93
N ASN A 92 -10.50 -10.44 8.51
CA ASN A 92 -11.60 -10.47 9.48
C ASN A 92 -11.27 -9.68 10.76
N GLU A 93 -10.01 -9.64 11.17
CA GLU A 93 -9.59 -8.82 12.32
C GLU A 93 -9.72 -7.32 12.02
N LEU A 94 -9.44 -6.90 10.79
CA LEU A 94 -9.67 -5.52 10.33
C LEU A 94 -11.17 -5.21 10.18
N ILE A 95 -11.96 -6.15 9.64
CA ILE A 95 -13.42 -5.99 9.48
C ILE A 95 -14.11 -5.79 10.83
N LYS A 96 -13.68 -6.48 11.89
CA LYS A 96 -14.23 -6.32 13.25
C LYS A 96 -14.09 -4.89 13.77
N ILE A 97 -13.01 -4.19 13.40
CA ILE A 97 -12.76 -2.79 13.79
C ILE A 97 -13.77 -1.85 13.14
N LEU A 98 -14.14 -2.10 11.89
CA LEU A 98 -15.10 -1.26 11.17
C LEU A 98 -16.56 -1.59 11.52
N THR A 99 -16.83 -2.83 11.91
CA THR A 99 -18.20 -3.34 12.08
C THR A 99 -18.76 -3.00 13.47
N PRO A 100 -19.88 -2.25 13.58
CA PRO A 100 -20.44 -1.83 14.87
C PRO A 100 -20.77 -2.96 15.84
N LYS A 101 -21.15 -4.13 15.31
CA LYS A 101 -21.46 -5.33 16.12
C LYS A 101 -20.25 -5.87 16.92
N TYR A 102 -19.03 -5.55 16.49
CA TYR A 102 -17.80 -6.02 17.14
C TYR A 102 -17.10 -4.85 17.84
N PHE A 103 -16.03 -4.31 17.26
CA PHE A 103 -15.25 -3.23 17.86
C PHE A 103 -15.63 -1.84 17.33
N GLY A 104 -16.38 -1.76 16.23
CA GLY A 104 -16.65 -0.48 15.55
C GLY A 104 -17.45 0.54 16.36
N ALA A 105 -18.17 0.10 17.40
CA ALA A 105 -18.87 0.99 18.32
C ALA A 105 -17.91 1.75 19.26
N TRP A 106 -16.80 1.13 19.65
CA TRP A 106 -15.82 1.66 20.63
C TRP A 106 -14.56 2.22 19.96
N THR A 107 -14.29 1.80 18.73
CA THR A 107 -13.13 2.27 17.96
C THR A 107 -13.34 3.73 17.57
N SER A 108 -12.31 4.57 17.77
CA SER A 108 -12.30 5.97 17.35
C SER A 108 -12.55 6.12 15.85
N GLN A 109 -13.06 7.28 15.43
CA GLN A 109 -13.30 7.52 14.01
C GLN A 109 -11.99 7.56 13.22
N SER A 110 -10.91 8.11 13.77
CA SER A 110 -9.61 8.19 13.10
C SER A 110 -9.04 6.80 12.78
N VAL A 111 -9.12 5.85 13.72
CA VAL A 111 -8.66 4.47 13.49
C VAL A 111 -9.52 3.78 12.42
N LYS A 112 -10.85 3.97 12.45
CA LYS A 112 -11.75 3.41 11.42
C LYS A 112 -11.47 3.99 10.03
N ASP A 113 -11.22 5.28 9.94
CA ASP A 113 -10.87 5.95 8.69
C ASP A 113 -9.54 5.40 8.17
N ARG A 114 -8.53 5.26 9.04
CA ARG A 114 -7.22 4.71 8.64
C ARG A 114 -7.30 3.25 8.19
N VAL A 115 -8.04 2.39 8.90
CA VAL A 115 -8.27 1.00 8.46
C VAL A 115 -9.00 0.96 7.11
N THR A 116 -9.95 1.88 6.90
CA THR A 116 -10.66 1.99 5.62
C THR A 116 -9.73 2.40 4.49
N GLU A 117 -8.83 3.36 4.73
CA GLU A 117 -7.78 3.76 3.79
C GLU A 117 -6.84 2.60 3.46
N VAL A 118 -6.36 1.87 4.47
CA VAL A 118 -5.48 0.70 4.28
C VAL A 118 -6.17 -0.36 3.40
N LEU A 119 -7.40 -0.75 3.73
CA LEU A 119 -8.16 -1.74 2.95
C LEU A 119 -8.41 -1.26 1.53
N TYR A 120 -8.79 0.01 1.35
CA TYR A 120 -9.01 0.57 0.03
C TYR A 120 -7.71 0.62 -0.78
N GLY A 121 -6.59 1.07 -0.19
CA GLY A 121 -5.28 1.08 -0.82
C GLY A 121 -4.87 -0.32 -1.29
N TRP A 122 -5.11 -1.34 -0.47
CA TRP A 122 -4.85 -2.73 -0.84
C TRP A 122 -5.71 -3.20 -2.01
N THR A 123 -6.95 -2.72 -2.15
CA THR A 123 -7.77 -3.06 -3.34
C THR A 123 -7.18 -2.50 -4.63
N LEU A 124 -6.42 -1.40 -4.56
CA LEU A 124 -5.80 -0.79 -5.74
C LEU A 124 -4.43 -1.41 -6.05
N TRP A 125 -3.68 -1.78 -5.01
CA TRP A 125 -2.33 -2.32 -5.15
C TRP A 125 -2.29 -3.84 -5.35
N LEU A 126 -3.06 -4.59 -4.58
CA LEU A 126 -3.10 -6.06 -4.60
C LEU A 126 -4.27 -6.56 -5.46
N LYS A 127 -4.27 -6.20 -6.73
CA LYS A 127 -5.34 -6.59 -7.68
C LYS A 127 -5.45 -8.11 -7.86
N GLU A 128 -4.35 -8.81 -7.64
CA GLU A 128 -4.27 -10.27 -7.73
C GLU A 128 -4.89 -11.00 -6.52
N GLU A 129 -5.22 -10.27 -5.43
CA GLU A 129 -5.74 -10.85 -4.20
C GLU A 129 -7.28 -10.67 -4.12
N PRO A 130 -8.09 -11.63 -4.62
CA PRO A 130 -9.55 -11.47 -4.73
C PRO A 130 -10.25 -11.33 -3.37
N LYS A 131 -9.66 -11.88 -2.31
CA LYS A 131 -10.23 -11.83 -0.95
C LYS A 131 -10.28 -10.41 -0.39
N ILE A 132 -9.29 -9.57 -0.74
CA ILE A 132 -9.26 -8.16 -0.33
C ILE A 132 -10.41 -7.41 -1.02
N GLN A 133 -10.62 -7.65 -2.32
CA GLN A 133 -11.73 -7.08 -3.09
C GLN A 133 -13.08 -7.49 -2.52
N GLU A 134 -13.23 -8.78 -2.19
CA GLU A 134 -14.46 -9.33 -1.63
C GLU A 134 -14.78 -8.74 -0.26
N ALA A 135 -13.80 -8.68 0.64
CA ALA A 135 -13.93 -8.07 1.96
C ALA A 135 -14.37 -6.60 1.85
N TYR A 136 -13.71 -5.81 1.00
CA TYR A 136 -14.04 -4.40 0.82
C TYR A 136 -15.43 -4.18 0.20
N ARG A 137 -15.79 -4.96 -0.82
CA ARG A 137 -17.14 -4.92 -1.43
C ARG A 137 -18.22 -5.32 -0.44
N MET A 138 -17.97 -6.31 0.41
CA MET A 138 -18.89 -6.73 1.47
C MET A 138 -19.15 -5.57 2.46
N LEU A 139 -18.10 -4.87 2.90
CA LEU A 139 -18.22 -3.72 3.80
C LEU A 139 -19.04 -2.58 3.17
N LYS A 140 -18.87 -2.33 1.86
CA LYS A 140 -19.70 -1.36 1.11
C LYS A 140 -21.17 -1.81 1.03
N LYS A 141 -21.42 -3.08 0.70
CA LYS A 141 -22.78 -3.64 0.62
C LYS A 141 -23.53 -3.56 1.95
N GLN A 142 -22.83 -3.70 3.07
CA GLN A 142 -23.39 -3.60 4.41
C GLN A 142 -23.53 -2.14 4.91
N ASN A 143 -23.20 -1.15 4.07
CA ASN A 143 -23.16 0.28 4.43
C ASN A 143 -22.21 0.61 5.60
N VAL A 144 -21.22 -0.25 5.87
CA VAL A 144 -20.14 0.03 6.82
C VAL A 144 -19.20 1.08 6.23
N ILE A 145 -18.84 0.92 4.95
CA ILE A 145 -18.10 1.91 4.16
C ILE A 145 -19.07 2.54 3.16
N LYS A 146 -19.38 3.82 3.34
CA LYS A 146 -20.36 4.53 2.48
C LYS A 146 -19.75 5.05 1.18
N LYS A 147 -18.51 5.52 1.25
CA LYS A 147 -17.78 6.12 0.13
C LYS A 147 -16.33 5.70 0.21
N ASP A 148 -15.69 5.61 -0.96
CA ASP A 148 -14.25 5.30 -1.01
C ASP A 148 -13.46 6.50 -0.47
N PRO A 149 -12.46 6.27 0.41
CA PRO A 149 -11.67 7.35 0.97
C PRO A 149 -10.75 7.95 -0.08
N LYS A 150 -10.38 9.22 0.12
CA LYS A 150 -9.26 9.81 -0.63
C LYS A 150 -7.99 9.31 0.03
N LEU A 151 -7.17 8.56 -0.71
CA LEU A 151 -5.88 8.12 -0.20
C LEU A 151 -4.95 9.34 -0.11
N PRO A 152 -4.33 9.62 1.04
CA PRO A 152 -3.27 10.62 1.11
C PRO A 152 -2.07 10.21 0.25
N ASP A 153 -1.41 11.19 -0.38
CA ASP A 153 -0.20 10.98 -1.19
C ASP A 153 0.97 10.39 -0.37
N THR A 154 0.89 10.50 0.97
CA THR A 154 1.86 9.97 1.93
C THR A 154 1.65 8.49 2.28
N LEU A 155 0.53 7.86 1.89
CA LEU A 155 0.46 6.40 1.94
C LEU A 155 1.52 5.86 0.99
N ILE A 156 2.60 5.31 1.54
CA ILE A 156 3.75 4.77 0.79
C ILE A 156 3.35 3.54 -0.06
N MET A 157 2.10 3.09 0.04
CA MET A 157 1.41 2.19 -0.88
C MET A 157 0.46 2.93 -1.84
N ALA A 158 0.86 4.11 -2.34
CA ALA A 158 0.12 4.74 -3.42
C ALA A 158 0.03 3.70 -4.56
N PRO A 159 -1.18 3.36 -5.04
CA PRO A 159 -1.27 2.61 -6.29
C PRO A 159 -0.39 3.35 -7.30
N PRO A 160 0.42 2.64 -8.11
CA PRO A 160 1.23 3.31 -9.11
C PRO A 160 0.31 4.30 -9.80
N SER A 161 0.68 5.59 -9.76
CA SER A 161 -0.12 6.67 -10.29
C SER A 161 -0.70 6.14 -11.58
N GLN A 162 -2.02 6.23 -11.77
CA GLN A 162 -2.56 6.04 -13.11
C GLN A 162 -1.88 7.11 -13.95
N ARG A 163 -0.71 6.76 -14.51
CA ARG A 163 -0.13 7.44 -15.64
C ARG A 163 -1.30 7.47 -16.58
N THR A 164 -1.77 8.67 -16.86
CA THR A 164 -2.61 8.96 -18.01
C THR A 164 -2.25 7.96 -19.08
N THR A 165 -3.24 7.19 -19.50
CA THR A 165 -3.14 6.03 -20.39
C THR A 165 -2.43 6.41 -21.68
N ASP A 166 -1.11 6.46 -21.66
CA ASP A 166 -0.24 6.34 -22.82
C ASP A 166 0.47 5.02 -22.57
N SER A 167 -0.11 3.96 -23.14
CA SER A 167 0.37 2.60 -22.97
C SER A 167 1.85 2.57 -23.33
N VAL A 168 2.67 1.92 -22.51
CA VAL A 168 4.07 1.59 -22.86
C VAL A 168 4.11 0.82 -24.20
N PHE A 169 3.02 0.16 -24.57
CA PHE A 169 2.82 -0.48 -25.86
C PHE A 169 2.63 0.53 -27.01
N ASP A 170 1.94 1.66 -26.77
CA ASP A 170 1.71 2.71 -27.77
C ASP A 170 3.01 3.47 -28.11
N GLN A 171 3.94 3.60 -27.15
CA GLN A 171 5.23 4.24 -27.40
C GLN A 171 6.12 3.40 -28.31
N ASP A 172 6.14 2.07 -28.14
CA ASP A 172 6.93 1.16 -28.99
C ASP A 172 6.40 1.11 -30.43
N ASP A 173 5.08 1.10 -30.60
CA ASP A 173 4.43 1.12 -31.92
C ASP A 173 4.57 2.49 -32.60
N LYS A 174 4.46 3.61 -31.86
CA LYS A 174 4.75 4.95 -32.38
C LYS A 174 6.22 5.09 -32.79
N ALA A 175 7.16 4.55 -32.01
CA ALA A 175 8.59 4.56 -32.35
C ALA A 175 8.89 3.74 -33.61
N LYS A 176 8.29 2.55 -33.76
CA LYS A 176 8.41 1.73 -34.98
C LYS A 176 7.81 2.42 -36.20
N LEU A 177 6.65 3.07 -36.05
CA LEU A 177 6.01 3.82 -37.14
C LEU A 177 6.87 5.00 -37.59
N LEU A 178 7.40 5.79 -36.64
CA LEU A 178 8.32 6.89 -36.90
C LEU A 178 9.58 6.41 -37.64
N ALA A 179 10.20 5.31 -37.20
CA ALA A 179 11.37 4.73 -37.85
C ALA A 179 11.07 4.27 -39.29
N ARG A 180 9.87 3.73 -39.54
CA ARG A 180 9.43 3.35 -40.89
C ARG A 180 9.20 4.56 -41.79
N LEU A 181 8.61 5.63 -41.26
CA LEU A 181 8.33 6.86 -42.00
C LEU A 181 9.63 7.61 -42.35
N LEU A 182 10.60 7.67 -41.42
CA LEU A 182 11.91 8.30 -41.65
C LEU A 182 12.78 7.54 -42.67
N ASN A 183 12.64 6.22 -42.75
CA ASN A 183 13.36 5.39 -43.73
C ASN A 183 12.64 5.28 -45.09
N SER A 184 11.47 5.91 -45.25
CA SER A 184 10.73 5.90 -46.51
C SER A 184 11.25 6.98 -47.47
N SER A 185 11.38 6.66 -48.76
CA SER A 185 11.81 7.60 -49.80
C SER A 185 10.67 8.51 -50.31
N ARG A 186 9.47 8.42 -49.72
CA ARG A 186 8.30 9.21 -50.12
C ARG A 186 8.25 10.53 -49.34
N PRO A 187 8.08 11.68 -50.00
CA PRO A 187 8.07 12.98 -49.33
C PRO A 187 6.92 13.15 -48.32
N GLU A 188 5.76 12.53 -48.59
CA GLU A 188 4.59 12.55 -47.70
C GLU A 188 4.83 11.81 -46.37
N ASP A 189 5.58 10.70 -46.42
CA ASP A 189 5.92 9.92 -45.22
C ASP A 189 6.90 10.71 -44.33
N LEU A 190 7.86 11.41 -44.94
CA LEU A 190 8.81 12.27 -44.24
C LEU A 190 8.12 13.49 -43.61
N GLU A 191 7.14 14.09 -44.28
CA GLU A 191 6.35 15.18 -43.69
C GLU A 191 5.55 14.70 -42.48
N THR A 192 4.98 13.50 -42.57
CA THR A 192 4.25 12.85 -41.46
C THR A 192 5.17 12.56 -40.28
N ALA A 193 6.38 12.06 -40.53
CA ALA A 193 7.40 11.86 -39.49
C ALA A 193 7.79 13.17 -38.79
N ASN A 194 8.03 14.23 -39.55
CA ASN A 194 8.39 15.55 -39.01
C ASN A 194 7.28 16.16 -38.16
N ARG A 195 6.01 15.97 -38.53
CA ARG A 195 4.86 16.40 -37.69
C ARG A 195 4.77 15.62 -36.38
N LEU A 196 4.95 14.29 -36.44
CA LEU A 196 4.94 13.44 -35.25
C LEU A 196 6.04 13.84 -34.26
N ILE A 197 7.27 14.03 -34.73
CA ILE A 197 8.41 14.48 -33.90
C ILE A 197 8.10 15.82 -33.22
N LYS A 198 7.53 16.78 -33.97
CA LYS A 198 7.22 18.12 -33.45
C LYS A 198 6.16 18.10 -32.35
N ASN A 199 5.13 17.24 -32.48
CA ASN A 199 4.10 17.09 -31.46
C ASN A 199 4.66 16.43 -30.19
N THR A 200 5.49 15.39 -30.33
CA THR A 200 6.11 14.72 -29.18
C THR A 200 7.02 15.65 -28.39
N ILE A 201 7.86 16.46 -29.05
CA ILE A 201 8.72 17.45 -28.37
C ILE A 201 7.89 18.50 -27.61
N LYS A 202 6.78 18.95 -28.21
CA LYS A 202 5.90 19.94 -27.58
C LYS A 202 5.21 19.37 -26.33
N GLU A 203 4.75 18.12 -26.40
CA GLU A 203 4.16 17.41 -25.25
C GLU A 203 5.19 17.14 -24.13
N GLU A 204 6.46 16.88 -24.48
CA GLU A 204 7.53 16.74 -23.47
C GLU A 204 7.88 18.08 -22.81
N GLN A 205 7.94 19.19 -23.56
CA GLN A 205 8.20 20.52 -23.00
C GLN A 205 7.10 20.97 -22.03
N GLU A 206 5.82 20.77 -22.39
CA GLU A 206 4.67 21.11 -21.54
C GLU A 206 4.57 20.25 -20.26
N LYS A 207 5.24 19.09 -20.22
CA LYS A 207 5.31 18.20 -19.03
C LYS A 207 6.46 18.55 -18.09
N VAL A 208 7.53 19.18 -18.58
CA VAL A 208 8.70 19.58 -17.76
C VAL A 208 8.46 20.93 -17.06
N GLU A 209 7.55 21.75 -17.59
CA GLU A 209 7.17 23.06 -17.00
C GLU A 209 6.03 22.99 -15.97
N LYS A 210 5.52 21.79 -15.64
CA LYS A 210 4.48 21.55 -14.61
C LYS A 210 5.02 20.76 -13.43
#